data_AF-A0A3N5G1S4-F1
#
_entry.id   AF-A0A3N5G1S4-F1
#
_cell.length_a   1.000
_cell.length_b   1.000
_cell.length_c   1.000
_cell.angle_alpha   90.00
_cell.angle_beta   90.00
_cell.angle_gamma   90.00
#
_symmetry.space_group_name_H-M   'P 1'
#
loop_
_entity.id
_entity.type
_entity.pdbx_description
1 polymer ?
#
loop_
_entity_poly.entity_id
_entity_poly.type
_entity_poly.pdbx_seq_one_letter_code
_entity_poly.pdbx_strand_id
1 'polypeptide(L)'
;MTRLVRALRVKTAGVLGALLVCLSSVSLAAGQAGPSAKPLMAEEVFKNVQVLKGVPADEFMGAMGFFSNALSADCSHCHIGAGGGGWAKYAEDNGPKQTARRMVVMMNAINRTYFAGRRVVTCVSCHNGVNRPKTSMSMATVYGTAPTDEPDEILKQAPGSPSTAQVLDKYLQALGGTERLAKLTSFVAKGTYIGYGDAEKRPVEIFAKAPGQRTTIIHSLSGDVTMVYDGRLGWAAAPETDSPIPLRVLTGGELEGA
;
A
#
# COMPACT_ATOMS: atom_id res chain seq x y z
N MET A 1 78.46 -33.62 -4.81
CA MET A 1 78.42 -35.01 -5.32
C MET A 1 77.53 -35.82 -4.40
N THR A 2 76.37 -36.27 -4.92
CA THR A 2 75.71 -37.59 -4.71
C THR A 2 75.57 -38.15 -3.28
N ARG A 3 74.44 -38.67 -2.79
CA ARG A 3 73.15 -39.09 -3.38
C ARG A 3 72.14 -39.36 -2.25
N LEU A 4 70.87 -39.09 -2.54
CA LEU A 4 69.65 -39.71 -1.99
C LEU A 4 69.78 -41.24 -1.79
N VAL A 5 69.11 -41.85 -0.79
CA VAL A 5 68.01 -42.86 -0.94
C VAL A 5 67.26 -43.09 0.41
N ARG A 6 65.91 -43.02 0.31
CA ARG A 6 64.77 -43.59 1.10
C ARG A 6 65.03 -44.91 1.89
N ALA A 7 64.22 -45.42 2.84
CA ALA A 7 62.88 -45.25 3.44
C ALA A 7 62.93 -45.98 4.83
N LEU A 8 61.98 -45.96 5.78
CA LEU A 8 60.61 -46.49 5.72
C LEU A 8 59.97 -46.47 7.14
N ARG A 9 58.70 -46.02 7.20
CA ARG A 9 57.57 -46.35 8.12
C ARG A 9 57.72 -46.31 9.66
N VAL A 10 56.81 -45.55 10.29
CA VAL A 10 56.01 -46.04 11.44
C VAL A 10 54.57 -45.51 11.32
N LYS A 11 53.58 -46.37 11.59
CA LYS A 11 52.14 -46.11 11.60
C LYS A 11 51.60 -46.05 13.04
N THR A 12 50.65 -45.12 13.25
CA THR A 12 49.40 -45.17 14.06
C THR A 12 49.39 -45.48 15.56
N ALA A 13 48.88 -44.52 16.34
CA ALA A 13 47.80 -44.58 17.36
C ALA A 13 48.00 -43.33 18.25
N GLY A 14 47.08 -42.40 18.48
CA GLY A 14 45.64 -42.49 18.73
C GLY A 14 45.40 -41.74 20.03
N VAL A 15 45.07 -40.44 19.98
CA VAL A 15 44.48 -39.70 21.12
C VAL A 15 43.29 -38.93 20.57
N LEU A 16 42.11 -39.49 20.84
CA LEU A 16 40.81 -38.92 20.57
C LEU A 16 40.35 -38.18 21.83
N GLY A 17 39.85 -36.95 21.68
CA GLY A 17 38.96 -36.33 22.66
C GLY A 17 39.54 -35.12 23.41
N ALA A 18 39.38 -33.93 22.82
CA ALA A 18 39.04 -32.67 23.50
C ALA A 18 39.25 -31.48 22.54
N LEU A 19 38.36 -31.31 21.54
CA LEU A 19 38.26 -30.08 20.73
C LEU A 19 36.94 -30.11 19.95
N LEU A 20 35.83 -29.93 20.66
CA LEU A 20 34.50 -29.88 20.04
C LEU A 20 33.51 -29.01 20.86
N VAL A 21 33.98 -27.84 21.28
CA VAL A 21 33.12 -26.78 21.82
C VAL A 21 33.55 -25.48 21.12
N CYS A 22 32.58 -24.71 20.62
CA CYS A 22 32.72 -23.41 19.92
C CYS A 22 32.66 -23.41 18.40
N LEU A 23 31.83 -24.24 17.75
CA LEU A 23 31.49 -24.09 16.32
C LEU A 23 30.05 -24.49 15.99
N SER A 24 29.04 -24.05 16.75
CA SER A 24 27.62 -24.13 16.31
C SER A 24 26.71 -23.17 17.06
N SER A 25 26.64 -21.91 16.62
CA SER A 25 25.45 -21.07 16.79
C SER A 25 25.55 -19.81 15.94
N VAL A 26 25.65 -19.98 14.62
CA VAL A 26 25.06 -19.00 13.70
C VAL A 26 23.59 -19.37 13.61
N SER A 27 22.80 -18.90 14.58
CA SER A 27 21.36 -18.89 14.41
C SER A 27 21.08 -17.86 13.31
N LEU A 28 20.77 -18.34 12.10
CA LEU A 28 19.93 -17.56 11.20
C LEU A 28 18.67 -17.26 12.01
N ALA A 29 18.53 -16.01 12.45
CA ALA A 29 17.27 -15.48 12.91
C ALA A 29 16.32 -15.45 11.71
N ALA A 30 15.76 -16.62 11.37
CA ALA A 30 14.53 -16.68 10.60
C ALA A 30 13.51 -15.88 11.42
N GLY A 31 13.12 -14.72 10.88
CA GLY A 31 12.23 -13.78 11.55
C GLY A 31 11.04 -14.53 12.10
N GLN A 32 10.96 -14.63 13.44
CA GLN A 32 9.72 -14.98 14.10
C GLN A 32 8.72 -13.92 13.65
N ALA A 33 7.75 -14.32 12.85
CA ALA A 33 6.62 -13.48 12.52
C ALA A 33 5.95 -13.14 13.85
N GLY A 34 6.30 -11.99 14.43
CA GLY A 34 5.60 -11.42 15.57
C GLY A 34 4.10 -11.40 15.23
N PRO A 35 3.23 -11.65 16.22
CA PRO A 35 1.81 -11.87 16.01
C PRO A 35 1.25 -10.77 15.11
N SER A 36 0.55 -11.18 14.05
CA SER A 36 -0.26 -10.27 13.25
C SER A 36 -1.19 -9.55 14.22
N ALA A 37 -1.00 -8.24 14.38
CA ALA A 37 -1.91 -7.43 15.16
C ALA A 37 -3.28 -7.59 14.51
N LYS A 38 -4.27 -8.07 15.29
CA LYS A 38 -5.62 -8.26 14.80
C LYS A 38 -6.10 -6.92 14.20
N PRO A 39 -6.58 -6.87 12.94
CA PRO A 39 -7.05 -5.63 12.34
C PRO A 39 -8.18 -5.04 13.18
N LEU A 40 -8.14 -3.72 13.40
CA LEU A 40 -9.26 -2.98 13.99
C LEU A 40 -10.41 -2.97 12.99
N MET A 41 -11.60 -3.35 13.41
CA MET A 41 -12.76 -3.37 12.51
C MET A 41 -13.43 -1.99 12.44
N ALA A 42 -14.02 -1.67 11.30
CA ALA A 42 -14.63 -0.36 11.05
C ALA A 42 -15.71 -0.01 12.08
N GLU A 43 -16.56 -0.95 12.48
CA GLU A 43 -17.61 -0.74 13.49
C GLU A 43 -17.09 -0.59 14.93
N GLU A 44 -15.84 -1.00 15.19
CA GLU A 44 -15.20 -0.84 16.50
C GLU A 44 -14.58 0.56 16.63
N VAL A 45 -14.11 1.13 15.52
CA VAL A 45 -13.44 2.43 15.47
C VAL A 45 -14.43 3.56 15.17
N PHE A 46 -15.29 3.38 14.17
CA PHE A 46 -16.14 4.43 13.62
C PHE A 46 -17.59 4.31 14.11
N LYS A 47 -18.22 5.46 14.35
CA LYS A 47 -19.62 5.53 14.73
C LYS A 47 -20.52 5.58 13.48
N ASN A 48 -21.71 4.96 13.60
CA ASN A 48 -22.75 4.97 12.57
C ASN A 48 -22.35 4.30 11.24
N VAL A 49 -21.58 3.21 11.33
CA VAL A 49 -21.31 2.29 10.21
C VAL A 49 -22.52 1.36 10.04
N GLN A 50 -23.23 1.50 8.92
CA GLN A 50 -24.47 0.75 8.67
C GLN A 50 -24.33 -0.33 7.60
N VAL A 51 -23.64 -0.02 6.49
CA VAL A 51 -23.54 -0.89 5.31
C VAL A 51 -22.19 -1.60 5.21
N LEU A 52 -21.09 -0.88 5.42
CA LEU A 52 -19.72 -1.39 5.32
C LEU A 52 -19.23 -1.92 6.68
N LYS A 53 -19.91 -2.92 7.26
CA LYS A 53 -19.50 -3.58 8.50
C LYS A 53 -18.61 -4.78 8.24
N GLY A 54 -17.79 -5.17 9.23
CA GLY A 54 -16.91 -6.33 9.16
C GLY A 54 -15.72 -6.14 8.21
N VAL A 55 -15.42 -4.90 7.84
CA VAL A 55 -14.23 -4.53 7.07
C VAL A 55 -13.19 -3.93 8.01
N PRO A 56 -11.89 -4.16 7.77
CA PRO A 56 -10.82 -3.44 8.47
C PRO A 56 -10.98 -1.92 8.38
N ALA A 57 -10.56 -1.20 9.42
CA ALA A 57 -10.75 0.25 9.51
C ALA A 57 -9.93 1.03 8.45
N ASP A 58 -8.77 0.52 8.05
CA ASP A 58 -7.98 1.03 6.93
C ASP A 58 -8.70 0.82 5.59
N GLU A 59 -9.21 -0.38 5.31
CA GLU A 59 -10.02 -0.65 4.12
C GLU A 59 -11.29 0.21 4.07
N PHE A 60 -11.92 0.48 5.21
CA PHE A 60 -13.06 1.41 5.29
C PHE A 60 -12.68 2.82 4.85
N MET A 61 -11.52 3.33 5.29
CA MET A 61 -11.01 4.64 4.87
C MET A 61 -10.63 4.63 3.38
N GLY A 62 -10.03 3.54 2.89
CA GLY A 62 -9.79 3.33 1.46
C GLY A 62 -11.07 3.39 0.63
N ALA A 63 -12.17 2.81 1.12
CA ALA A 63 -13.48 2.90 0.47
C ALA A 63 -14.01 4.34 0.41
N MET A 64 -13.79 5.16 1.44
CA MET A 64 -14.14 6.59 1.39
C MET A 64 -13.32 7.34 0.33
N GLY A 65 -12.02 7.06 0.24
CA GLY A 65 -11.16 7.59 -0.82
C GLY A 65 -11.63 7.19 -2.23
N PHE A 66 -12.05 5.94 -2.40
CA PHE A 66 -12.64 5.46 -3.65
C PHE A 66 -13.95 6.19 -3.99
N PHE A 67 -14.80 6.47 -3.01
CA PHE A 67 -16.04 7.25 -3.24
C PHE A 67 -15.72 8.67 -3.70
N SER A 68 -14.77 9.35 -3.03
CA SER A 68 -14.30 10.68 -3.42
C SER A 68 -13.80 10.69 -4.86
N ASN A 69 -12.99 9.70 -5.25
CA ASN A 69 -12.49 9.55 -6.62
C ASN A 69 -13.64 9.33 -7.62
N ALA A 70 -14.53 8.37 -7.36
CA ALA A 70 -15.60 8.02 -8.30
C ALA A 70 -16.58 9.18 -8.55
N LEU A 71 -16.84 10.00 -7.54
CA LEU A 71 -17.77 11.14 -7.61
C LEU A 71 -17.08 12.46 -7.98
N SER A 72 -15.74 12.50 -8.01
CA SER A 72 -14.94 13.74 -8.05
C SER A 72 -15.38 14.75 -6.98
N ALA A 73 -15.55 14.26 -5.75
CA ALA A 73 -15.97 15.05 -4.59
C ALA A 73 -14.99 14.84 -3.43
N ASP A 74 -14.97 15.76 -2.48
CA ASP A 74 -14.18 15.61 -1.26
C ASP A 74 -15.05 15.10 -0.08
N CYS A 75 -14.41 14.92 1.08
CA CYS A 75 -15.05 14.44 2.30
C CYS A 75 -16.24 15.32 2.75
N SER A 76 -16.18 16.63 2.50
CA SER A 76 -17.20 17.61 2.92
C SER A 76 -18.51 17.46 2.17
N HIS A 77 -18.48 16.82 1.00
CA HIS A 77 -19.71 16.53 0.26
C HIS A 77 -20.67 15.63 1.05
N CYS A 78 -20.11 14.65 1.77
CA CYS A 78 -20.90 13.65 2.50
C CYS A 78 -20.81 13.79 4.02
N HIS A 79 -19.70 14.28 4.57
CA HIS A 79 -19.47 14.30 6.01
C HIS A 79 -19.57 15.72 6.59
N ILE A 80 -20.41 15.84 7.62
CA ILE A 80 -20.52 17.07 8.41
C ILE A 80 -19.21 17.29 9.17
N GLY A 81 -18.68 18.51 9.12
CA GLY A 81 -17.47 18.88 9.85
C GLY A 81 -16.16 18.37 9.22
N ALA A 82 -16.19 17.86 7.98
CA ALA A 82 -14.95 17.61 7.24
C ALA A 82 -14.13 18.90 7.08
N GLY A 83 -12.82 18.83 7.28
CA GLY A 83 -11.92 19.99 7.20
C GLY A 83 -11.79 20.85 8.46
N GLY A 84 -12.14 20.33 9.65
CA GLY A 84 -11.84 21.00 10.93
C GLY A 84 -12.94 20.94 12.00
N GLY A 85 -14.08 20.32 11.71
CA GLY A 85 -15.19 20.16 12.66
C GLY A 85 -15.06 18.96 13.62
N GLY A 86 -13.99 18.18 13.49
CA GLY A 86 -13.68 17.00 14.30
C GLY A 86 -14.32 15.71 13.79
N TRP A 87 -13.62 14.58 13.98
CA TRP A 87 -14.03 13.25 13.50
C TRP A 87 -15.36 12.75 14.06
N ALA A 88 -15.79 13.24 15.23
CA ALA A 88 -17.08 12.87 15.80
C ALA A 88 -18.27 13.23 14.88
N LYS A 89 -18.19 14.37 14.18
CA LYS A 89 -19.26 14.86 13.28
C LYS A 89 -19.39 14.03 12.01
N TYR A 90 -18.34 13.30 11.61
CA TYR A 90 -18.40 12.41 10.44
C TYR A 90 -19.47 11.33 10.60
N ALA A 91 -19.83 10.97 11.83
CA ALA A 91 -20.85 9.97 12.13
C ALA A 91 -22.28 10.47 11.90
N GLU A 92 -22.49 11.79 11.91
CA GLU A 92 -23.81 12.39 11.70
C GLU A 92 -24.36 12.06 10.31
N ASP A 93 -25.69 12.01 10.20
CA ASP A 93 -26.38 11.69 8.95
C ASP A 93 -26.88 12.95 8.25
N ASN A 94 -26.80 12.91 6.92
CA ASN A 94 -27.35 13.91 6.02
C ASN A 94 -27.84 13.22 4.73
N GLY A 95 -28.49 13.99 3.86
CA GLY A 95 -29.02 13.49 2.59
C GLY A 95 -27.97 12.80 1.69
N PRO A 96 -26.80 13.42 1.42
CA PRO A 96 -25.73 12.79 0.63
C PRO A 96 -25.25 11.46 1.20
N LYS A 97 -24.95 11.39 2.50
CA LYS A 97 -24.46 10.17 3.17
C LYS A 97 -25.49 9.03 3.15
N GLN A 98 -26.76 9.34 3.39
CA GLN A 98 -27.85 8.35 3.26
C GLN A 98 -28.00 7.86 1.82
N THR A 99 -27.80 8.75 0.83
CA THR A 99 -27.81 8.38 -0.59
C THR A 99 -26.65 7.46 -0.94
N ALA A 100 -25.43 7.77 -0.48
CA ALA A 100 -24.27 6.91 -0.68
C ALA A 100 -24.50 5.49 -0.12
N ARG A 101 -25.08 5.35 1.07
CA ARG A 101 -25.45 4.03 1.63
C ARG A 101 -26.40 3.25 0.72
N ARG A 102 -27.43 3.92 0.17
CA ARG A 102 -28.36 3.29 -0.78
C ARG A 102 -27.65 2.88 -2.07
N MET A 103 -26.70 3.68 -2.56
CA MET A 103 -25.91 3.34 -3.74
C MET A 103 -25.03 2.11 -3.53
N VAL A 104 -24.40 1.96 -2.36
CA VAL A 104 -23.62 0.75 -2.02
C VAL A 104 -24.51 -0.50 -2.04
N VAL A 105 -25.70 -0.43 -1.44
CA VAL A 105 -26.67 -1.54 -1.46
C VAL A 105 -27.09 -1.87 -2.88
N MET A 106 -27.41 -0.86 -3.70
CA MET A 106 -27.81 -1.02 -5.09
C MET A 106 -26.69 -1.67 -5.93
N MET A 107 -25.46 -1.17 -5.83
CA MET A 107 -24.29 -1.70 -6.54
C MET A 107 -24.05 -3.18 -6.18
N ASN A 108 -24.08 -3.51 -4.89
CA ASN A 108 -23.92 -4.89 -4.43
C ASN A 108 -25.03 -5.80 -4.95
N ALA A 109 -26.28 -5.31 -4.98
CA ALA A 109 -27.40 -6.05 -5.54
C ALA A 109 -27.23 -6.30 -7.05
N ILE A 110 -26.78 -5.31 -7.82
CA ILE A 110 -26.50 -5.45 -9.26
C ILE A 110 -25.43 -6.52 -9.50
N ASN A 111 -24.29 -6.42 -8.82
CA ASN A 111 -23.19 -7.38 -8.96
C ASN A 111 -23.61 -8.81 -8.58
N ARG A 112 -24.36 -8.97 -7.50
CA ARG A 112 -24.87 -10.28 -7.07
C ARG A 112 -25.85 -10.86 -8.08
N THR A 113 -26.79 -10.05 -8.56
CA THR A 113 -27.90 -10.51 -9.40
C THR A 113 -27.45 -10.80 -10.83
N TYR A 114 -26.62 -9.94 -11.42
CA TYR A 114 -26.32 -9.99 -12.85
C TYR A 114 -24.90 -10.45 -13.18
N PHE A 115 -23.99 -10.44 -12.20
CA PHE A 115 -22.58 -10.77 -12.42
C PHE A 115 -22.08 -11.90 -11.53
N ALA A 116 -23.00 -12.75 -11.03
CA ALA A 116 -22.68 -13.89 -10.16
C ALA A 116 -21.84 -13.48 -8.92
N GLY A 117 -22.06 -12.27 -8.40
CA GLY A 117 -21.31 -11.72 -7.27
C GLY A 117 -19.94 -11.14 -7.64
N ARG A 118 -19.52 -11.21 -8.89
CA ARG A 118 -18.28 -10.55 -9.35
C ARG A 118 -18.48 -9.04 -9.30
N ARG A 119 -17.44 -8.33 -8.84
CA ARG A 119 -17.39 -6.87 -8.81
C ARG A 119 -17.11 -6.33 -10.20
N VAL A 120 -18.18 -6.17 -10.99
CA VAL A 120 -18.12 -5.66 -12.37
C VAL A 120 -18.64 -4.22 -12.42
N VAL A 121 -19.75 -3.94 -11.73
CA VAL A 121 -20.29 -2.59 -11.58
C VAL A 121 -19.72 -1.97 -10.31
N THR A 122 -19.17 -0.77 -10.43
CA THR A 122 -18.71 0.04 -9.30
C THR A 122 -19.32 1.45 -9.36
N CYS A 123 -18.99 2.30 -8.39
CA CYS A 123 -19.36 3.71 -8.40
C CYS A 123 -18.91 4.39 -9.71
N VAL A 124 -17.71 4.06 -10.19
CA VAL A 124 -17.11 4.63 -11.42
C VAL A 124 -17.93 4.28 -12.66
N SER A 125 -18.54 3.09 -12.72
CA SER A 125 -19.34 2.66 -13.87
C SER A 125 -20.51 3.59 -14.20
N CYS A 126 -21.04 4.32 -13.22
CA CYS A 126 -22.12 5.29 -13.42
C CYS A 126 -21.68 6.74 -13.20
N HIS A 127 -20.89 7.00 -12.15
CA HIS A 127 -20.45 8.35 -11.82
C HIS A 127 -19.31 8.81 -12.72
N ASN A 128 -18.34 7.94 -13.02
CA ASN A 128 -17.19 8.22 -13.87
C ASN A 128 -16.56 9.62 -13.67
N GLY A 129 -16.26 9.97 -12.41
CA GLY A 129 -15.67 11.27 -12.07
C GLY A 129 -16.66 12.43 -12.04
N VAL A 130 -17.97 12.17 -12.04
CA VAL A 130 -19.00 13.19 -11.79
C VAL A 130 -19.99 12.79 -10.71
N ASN A 131 -20.29 13.71 -9.81
CA ASN A 131 -21.18 13.45 -8.67
C ASN A 131 -22.61 13.06 -9.12
N ARG A 132 -23.10 13.63 -10.23
CA ARG A 132 -24.39 13.23 -10.81
C ARG A 132 -24.15 12.44 -12.09
N PRO A 133 -24.48 11.14 -12.13
CA PRO A 133 -24.40 10.34 -13.34
C PRO A 133 -25.17 10.98 -14.48
N LYS A 134 -24.55 11.04 -15.66
CA LYS A 134 -25.22 11.51 -16.88
C LYS A 134 -26.11 10.39 -17.40
N THR A 135 -27.35 10.71 -17.74
CA THR A 135 -28.31 9.75 -18.34
C THR A 135 -28.21 9.66 -19.86
N SER A 136 -27.52 10.62 -20.48
CA SER A 136 -27.20 10.63 -21.91
C SER A 136 -25.79 11.16 -22.14
N MET A 137 -25.19 10.72 -23.25
CA MET A 137 -23.88 11.19 -23.66
C MET A 137 -24.00 12.59 -24.28
N SER A 138 -23.06 13.48 -23.97
CA SER A 138 -22.98 14.77 -24.68
C SER A 138 -22.54 14.54 -26.12
N MET A 139 -23.19 15.23 -27.08
CA MET A 139 -22.76 15.20 -28.49
C MET A 139 -21.31 15.64 -28.66
N ALA A 140 -20.83 16.57 -27.82
CA ALA A 140 -19.43 16.98 -27.84
C ALA A 140 -18.46 15.86 -27.43
N THR A 141 -18.90 14.93 -26.56
CA THR A 141 -18.10 13.73 -26.21
C THR A 141 -18.08 12.74 -27.36
N VAL A 142 -19.19 12.60 -28.10
CA VAL A 142 -19.28 11.69 -29.27
C VAL A 142 -18.43 12.18 -30.44
N TYR A 143 -18.45 13.48 -30.72
CA TYR A 143 -17.76 14.08 -31.88
C TYR A 143 -16.41 14.72 -31.54
N GLY A 144 -16.03 14.74 -30.26
CA GLY A 144 -14.75 15.27 -29.82
C GLY A 144 -13.61 14.27 -30.02
N THR A 145 -12.37 14.75 -29.85
CA THR A 145 -11.23 13.85 -29.72
C THR A 145 -11.43 12.97 -28.49
N ALA A 146 -11.36 11.65 -28.67
CA ALA A 146 -11.41 10.72 -27.55
C ALA A 146 -10.34 11.12 -26.52
N PRO A 147 -10.68 11.25 -25.23
CA PRO A 147 -9.67 11.38 -24.19
C PRO A 147 -8.66 10.23 -24.33
N THR A 148 -7.39 10.52 -24.08
CA THR A 148 -6.40 9.47 -23.83
C THR A 148 -6.72 8.87 -22.47
N ASP A 149 -7.76 8.03 -22.41
CA ASP A 149 -8.04 7.27 -21.19
C ASP A 149 -6.92 6.25 -20.99
N GLU A 150 -6.38 6.22 -19.78
CA GLU A 150 -5.59 5.09 -19.31
C GLU A 150 -6.45 3.83 -19.47
N PRO A 151 -5.96 2.75 -20.10
CA PRO A 151 -6.76 1.56 -20.30
C PRO A 151 -7.23 1.00 -18.95
N ASP A 152 -8.55 0.92 -18.78
CA ASP A 152 -9.23 0.38 -17.57
C ASP A 152 -8.99 -1.14 -17.41
N GLU A 153 -8.47 -1.78 -18.47
CA GLU A 153 -7.94 -3.13 -18.42
C GLU A 153 -6.42 -3.09 -18.26
N ILE A 154 -5.90 -3.86 -17.29
CA ILE A 154 -4.51 -4.33 -17.35
C ILE A 154 -4.42 -5.24 -18.58
N LEU A 155 -4.04 -4.63 -19.72
CA LEU A 155 -4.02 -5.29 -21.01
C LEU A 155 -3.21 -6.57 -20.91
N LYS A 156 -3.79 -7.67 -21.40
CA LYS A 156 -3.02 -8.90 -21.59
C LYS A 156 -1.84 -8.55 -22.49
N GLN A 157 -0.64 -8.84 -22.01
CA GLN A 157 0.61 -8.60 -22.72
C GLN A 157 0.49 -9.12 -24.16
N ALA A 158 0.77 -8.26 -25.14
CA ALA A 158 0.59 -8.63 -26.54
C ALA A 158 1.51 -9.81 -26.91
N PRO A 159 1.08 -10.71 -27.81
CA PRO A 159 1.92 -11.83 -28.24
C PRO A 159 3.27 -11.34 -28.77
N GLY A 160 4.36 -11.82 -28.15
CA GLY A 160 5.73 -11.41 -28.52
C GLY A 160 6.24 -10.14 -27.81
N SER A 161 5.44 -9.46 -26.98
CA SER A 161 5.95 -8.38 -26.12
C SER A 161 6.87 -8.93 -25.02
N PRO A 162 7.86 -8.15 -24.53
CA PRO A 162 8.68 -8.55 -23.39
C PRO A 162 7.84 -8.69 -22.12
N SER A 163 8.13 -9.72 -21.32
CA SER A 163 7.56 -9.89 -19.99
C SER A 163 7.92 -8.73 -19.06
N THR A 164 7.11 -8.50 -18.02
CA THR A 164 7.39 -7.51 -16.97
C THR A 164 8.80 -7.69 -16.39
N ALA A 165 9.22 -8.94 -16.17
CA ALA A 165 10.58 -9.25 -15.72
C ALA A 165 11.64 -8.76 -16.72
N GLN A 166 11.48 -9.04 -18.02
CA GLN A 166 12.41 -8.57 -19.04
C GLN A 166 12.46 -7.04 -19.16
N VAL A 167 11.33 -6.36 -18.99
CA VAL A 167 11.29 -4.88 -18.98
C VAL A 167 12.03 -4.35 -17.75
N LEU A 168 11.76 -4.91 -16.58
CA LEU A 168 12.42 -4.52 -15.34
C LEU A 168 13.93 -4.79 -15.41
N ASP A 169 14.35 -5.96 -15.89
CA ASP A 169 15.76 -6.32 -16.06
C ASP A 169 16.48 -5.35 -16.99
N LYS A 170 15.85 -4.96 -18.11
CA LYS A 170 16.41 -3.94 -19.01
C LYS A 170 16.56 -2.59 -18.32
N TYR A 171 15.59 -2.20 -17.50
CA TYR A 171 15.66 -0.96 -16.73
C TYR A 171 16.77 -1.02 -15.68
N LEU A 172 16.88 -2.11 -14.93
CA LEU A 172 17.96 -2.34 -13.97
C LEU A 172 19.33 -2.32 -14.66
N GLN A 173 19.44 -2.93 -15.85
CA GLN A 173 20.66 -2.89 -16.66
C GLN A 173 21.00 -1.46 -17.11
N ALA A 174 20.01 -0.67 -17.56
CA ALA A 174 20.21 0.72 -17.94
C ALA A 174 20.66 1.61 -16.77
N LEU A 175 20.25 1.28 -15.54
CA LEU A 175 20.70 1.92 -14.30
C LEU A 175 22.10 1.43 -13.83
N GLY A 176 22.73 0.52 -14.58
CA GLY A 176 24.09 0.02 -14.32
C GLY A 176 24.14 -1.37 -13.68
N GLY A 177 23.06 -2.15 -13.77
CA GLY A 177 23.00 -3.56 -13.37
C GLY A 177 22.60 -3.79 -11.91
N THR A 178 22.13 -5.01 -11.62
CA THR A 178 21.67 -5.42 -10.29
C THR A 178 22.77 -5.30 -9.23
N GLU A 179 24.02 -5.63 -9.55
CA GLU A 179 25.16 -5.50 -8.62
C GLU A 179 25.41 -4.05 -8.20
N ARG A 180 25.28 -3.09 -9.11
CA ARG A 180 25.45 -1.67 -8.79
C ARG A 180 24.32 -1.19 -7.89
N LEU A 181 23.09 -1.55 -8.22
CA LEU A 181 21.91 -1.16 -7.44
C LEU A 181 21.90 -1.81 -6.05
N ALA A 182 22.37 -3.06 -5.94
CA ALA A 182 22.50 -3.75 -4.66
C ALA A 182 23.49 -3.08 -3.69
N LYS A 183 24.39 -2.21 -4.19
CA LYS A 183 25.28 -1.40 -3.33
C LYS A 183 24.56 -0.24 -2.66
N LEU A 184 23.37 0.17 -3.13
CA LEU A 184 22.54 1.16 -2.46
C LEU A 184 21.79 0.50 -1.31
N THR A 185 22.44 0.41 -0.15
CA THR A 185 21.87 -0.24 1.05
C THR A 185 20.99 0.70 1.86
N SER A 186 21.05 2.01 1.62
CA SER A 186 20.22 3.00 2.29
C SER A 186 20.23 4.33 1.54
N PHE A 187 19.15 5.10 1.69
CA PHE A 187 19.14 6.50 1.29
C PHE A 187 18.29 7.35 2.25
N VAL A 188 18.59 8.65 2.25
CA VAL A 188 17.73 9.68 2.82
C VAL A 188 17.39 10.66 1.70
N ALA A 189 16.11 10.94 1.52
CA ALA A 189 15.62 11.91 0.55
C ALA A 189 14.79 12.97 1.26
N LYS A 190 14.92 14.22 0.83
CA LYS A 190 14.07 15.33 1.24
C LYS A 190 13.37 15.90 0.01
N GLY A 191 12.13 16.31 0.17
CA GLY A 191 11.34 16.86 -0.92
C GLY A 191 10.13 17.63 -0.44
N THR A 192 9.18 17.79 -1.35
CA THR A 192 7.88 18.40 -1.06
C THR A 192 6.75 17.46 -1.47
N TYR A 193 5.80 17.27 -0.57
CA TYR A 193 4.56 16.52 -0.75
C TYR A 193 3.39 17.50 -0.95
N ILE A 194 2.41 17.11 -1.76
CA ILE A 194 1.11 17.80 -1.85
C ILE A 194 0.04 16.72 -1.90
N GLY A 195 -0.90 16.75 -0.95
CA GLY A 195 -1.99 15.81 -0.88
C GLY A 195 -3.07 16.11 -1.93
N TYR A 196 -3.91 15.12 -2.20
CA TYR A 196 -5.10 15.33 -3.03
C TYR A 196 -6.04 16.33 -2.35
N GLY A 197 -6.37 17.43 -3.04
CA GLY A 197 -7.20 18.51 -2.49
C GLY A 197 -6.44 19.55 -1.65
N ASP A 198 -5.15 19.34 -1.40
CA ASP A 198 -4.31 20.34 -0.72
C ASP A 198 -3.84 21.41 -1.70
N ALA A 199 -3.90 22.67 -1.28
CA ALA A 199 -3.36 23.80 -2.06
C ALA A 199 -1.87 24.05 -1.78
N GLU A 200 -1.36 23.60 -0.63
CA GLU A 200 -0.02 23.93 -0.15
C GLU A 200 0.93 22.73 -0.17
N LYS A 201 2.18 22.98 -0.55
CA LYS A 201 3.25 21.99 -0.47
C LYS A 201 3.76 21.86 0.97
N ARG A 202 3.97 20.62 1.41
CA ARG A 202 4.52 20.26 2.73
C ARG A 202 5.89 19.61 2.59
N PRO A 203 6.86 19.88 3.48
CA PRO A 203 8.13 19.15 3.47
C PRO A 203 7.92 17.66 3.72
N VAL A 204 8.68 16.82 3.02
CA VAL A 204 8.69 15.36 3.23
C VAL A 204 10.11 14.84 3.36
N GLU A 205 10.32 13.91 4.28
CA GLU A 205 11.55 13.15 4.44
C GLU A 205 11.28 11.66 4.24
N ILE A 206 12.15 11.00 3.48
CA ILE A 206 12.08 9.56 3.22
C ILE A 206 13.41 8.94 3.64
N PHE A 207 13.34 7.95 4.51
CA PHE A 207 14.47 7.12 4.93
C PHE A 207 14.21 5.71 4.43
N ALA A 208 15.20 5.10 3.78
CA ALA A 208 15.08 3.71 3.37
C ALA A 208 16.36 2.96 3.68
N LYS A 209 16.23 1.69 4.05
CA LYS A 209 17.34 0.79 4.33
C LYS A 209 17.02 -0.63 3.88
N ALA A 210 17.96 -1.26 3.20
CA ALA A 210 17.85 -2.65 2.80
C ALA A 210 18.05 -3.60 4.01
N PRO A 211 17.32 -4.73 4.06
CA PRO A 211 16.22 -5.09 3.17
C PRO A 211 14.88 -4.47 3.63
N GLY A 212 14.16 -3.86 2.69
CA GLY A 212 12.73 -3.56 2.82
C GLY A 212 12.29 -2.53 3.88
N GLN A 213 13.19 -1.83 4.57
CA GLN A 213 12.80 -0.83 5.56
C GLN A 213 12.57 0.53 4.89
N ARG A 214 11.46 1.18 5.22
CA ARG A 214 11.12 2.52 4.73
C ARG A 214 10.38 3.32 5.79
N THR A 215 10.75 4.59 5.94
CA THR A 215 10.02 5.57 6.74
C THR A 215 9.79 6.81 5.89
N THR A 216 8.54 7.27 5.83
CA THR A 216 8.15 8.53 5.20
C THR A 216 7.55 9.43 6.26
N ILE A 217 8.06 10.66 6.37
CA ILE A 217 7.58 11.68 7.32
C ILE A 217 7.14 12.90 6.52
N ILE A 218 5.87 13.25 6.62
CA ILE A 218 5.30 14.45 6.02
C ILE A 218 5.06 15.46 7.14
N HIS A 219 5.69 16.62 7.03
CA HIS A 219 5.55 17.69 8.02
C HIS A 219 4.30 18.52 7.70
N SER A 220 3.15 18.11 8.27
CA SER A 220 1.88 18.82 8.11
C SER A 220 1.79 20.05 9.04
N LEU A 221 0.69 20.81 8.96
CA LEU A 221 0.46 21.96 9.86
C LEU A 221 0.14 21.53 11.30
N SER A 222 -0.49 20.38 11.48
CA SER A 222 -0.95 19.88 12.78
C SER A 222 0.06 18.96 13.46
N GLY A 223 1.13 18.59 12.75
CA GLY A 223 2.20 17.69 13.21
C GLY A 223 2.61 16.69 12.14
N ASP A 224 3.53 15.79 12.49
CA ASP A 224 4.08 14.85 11.53
C ASP A 224 3.12 13.72 11.20
N VAL A 225 2.91 13.48 9.91
CA VAL A 225 2.27 12.27 9.38
C VAL A 225 3.37 11.30 8.97
N THR A 226 3.45 10.17 9.66
CA THR A 226 4.53 9.20 9.49
C THR A 226 3.99 7.86 9.00
N MET A 227 4.64 7.27 8.01
CA MET A 227 4.44 5.88 7.60
C MET A 227 5.74 5.12 7.72
N VAL A 228 5.72 3.96 8.37
CA VAL A 228 6.89 3.11 8.61
C VAL A 228 6.59 1.71 8.10
N TYR A 229 7.53 1.10 7.39
CA TYR A 229 7.53 -0.31 7.03
C TYR A 229 8.88 -0.91 7.44
N ASP A 230 8.88 -2.01 8.19
CA ASP A 230 10.10 -2.64 8.71
C ASP A 230 10.63 -3.79 7.83
N GLY A 231 10.01 -4.00 6.66
CA GLY A 231 10.26 -5.15 5.79
C GLY A 231 9.29 -6.32 6.01
N ARG A 232 8.39 -6.24 7.00
CA ARG A 232 7.36 -7.25 7.27
C ARG A 232 6.02 -6.64 7.72
N LEU A 233 6.06 -5.64 8.59
CA LEU A 233 4.92 -4.94 9.15
C LEU A 233 5.03 -3.45 8.83
N GLY A 234 3.87 -2.82 8.74
CA GLY A 234 3.75 -1.39 8.50
C GLY A 234 2.93 -0.68 9.57
N TRP A 235 3.22 0.59 9.80
CA TRP A 235 2.47 1.47 10.69
C TRP A 235 2.27 2.82 10.05
N ALA A 236 1.15 3.47 10.38
CA ALA A 236 0.92 4.87 10.10
C ALA A 236 0.54 5.61 11.38
N ALA A 237 1.14 6.79 11.55
CA ALA A 237 0.85 7.70 12.65
C ALA A 237 0.55 9.09 12.11
N ALA A 238 -0.42 9.78 12.70
CA ALA A 238 -0.80 11.13 12.33
C ALA A 238 -1.44 11.84 13.53
N PRO A 239 -1.41 13.20 13.56
CA PRO A 239 -2.14 13.97 14.57
C PRO A 239 -3.64 13.63 14.57
N GLU A 240 -4.30 13.73 15.73
CA GLU A 240 -5.74 13.42 15.86
C GLU A 240 -6.64 14.31 14.99
N THR A 241 -6.15 15.49 14.60
CA THR A 241 -6.83 16.39 13.67
C THR A 241 -6.88 15.83 12.25
N ASP A 242 -5.91 14.98 11.89
CA ASP A 242 -5.66 14.52 10.53
C ASP A 242 -6.05 13.05 10.34
N SER A 243 -6.14 12.29 11.43
CA SER A 243 -6.58 10.90 11.41
C SER A 243 -7.50 10.56 12.59
N PRO A 244 -8.61 9.83 12.35
CA PRO A 244 -9.46 9.31 13.42
C PRO A 244 -8.78 8.17 14.21
N ILE A 245 -7.70 7.59 13.66
CA ILE A 245 -6.87 6.58 14.31
C ILE A 245 -5.43 7.11 14.33
N PRO A 246 -4.98 7.75 15.43
CA PRO A 246 -3.70 8.45 15.47
C PRO A 246 -2.48 7.54 15.27
N LEU A 247 -2.59 6.26 15.63
CA LEU A 247 -1.59 5.23 15.37
C LEU A 247 -2.30 3.94 14.94
N ARG A 248 -1.95 3.40 13.77
CA ARG A 248 -2.50 2.15 13.25
C ARG A 248 -1.43 1.27 12.62
N VAL A 249 -1.69 -0.04 12.63
CA VAL A 249 -0.95 -1.02 11.84
C VAL A 249 -1.54 -1.04 10.43
N LEU A 250 -0.70 -1.11 9.41
CA LEU A 250 -1.13 -1.26 8.02
C LEU A 250 -1.51 -2.71 7.74
N THR A 251 -2.65 -2.93 7.08
CA THR A 251 -3.12 -4.26 6.71
C THR A 251 -3.54 -4.31 5.24
N GLY A 252 -3.75 -5.52 4.72
CA GLY A 252 -4.21 -5.75 3.35
C GLY A 252 -3.40 -4.96 2.30
N GLY A 253 -4.11 -4.25 1.42
CA GLY A 253 -3.50 -3.45 0.36
C GLY A 253 -2.64 -2.27 0.85
N GLU A 254 -2.92 -1.70 2.03
CA GLU A 254 -2.06 -0.65 2.60
C GLU A 254 -0.69 -1.21 2.99
N LEU A 255 -0.63 -2.45 3.50
CA LEU A 255 0.62 -3.13 3.80
C LEU A 255 1.36 -3.57 2.52
N GLU A 256 0.64 -4.05 1.50
CA GLU A 256 1.24 -4.45 0.22
C GLU A 256 1.88 -3.26 -0.52
N GLY A 257 1.36 -2.04 -0.33
CA GLY A 257 1.92 -0.81 -0.90
C GLY A 257 3.00 -0.11 -0.05
N ALA A 258 3.30 -0.62 1.16
CA ALA A 258 4.14 0.02 2.16
C ALA A 258 5.65 -0.04 1.88
#